data_AF-A0A0B1TF35-F1
#
_entry.id   AF-A0A0B1TF35-F1
#
_cell.length_a   1.000
_cell.length_b   1.000
_cell.length_c   1.000
_cell.angle_alpha   90.00
_cell.angle_beta   90.00
_cell.angle_gamma   90.00
#
_symmetry.space_group_name_H-M   'P 1'
#
loop_
_entity.id
_entity.type
_entity.pdbx_description
1 polymer ?
#
loop_
_entity_poly.entity_id
_entity_poly.type
_entity_poly.pdbx_seq_one_letter_code
_entity_poly.pdbx_strand_id
1 'polypeptide(L)'
;MKFSSSTYPRLLSQHSRSAQKLMRHGSDADRDCAPTADYNRSQVWFYQGMDSKKAERILRSAGCEEGSFVVTQQSTQYVLSFVHNGLVNHIRIGYSVKESGEAKFRLDIDRSFKNLHDLIAYYTKHKSFILPMKLKRGVERPLRVLHERTRA
;
A
#
# COMPACT_ATOMS: atom_id res chain seq x y z
N MET A 1 27.19 18.25 22.03
CA MET A 1 25.90 18.27 21.28
C MET A 1 25.47 16.82 21.06
N LYS A 2 24.30 16.40 21.57
CA LYS A 2 23.83 15.01 21.44
C LYS A 2 22.98 14.87 20.18
N PHE A 3 23.51 14.25 19.14
CA PHE A 3 22.71 13.82 17.99
C PHE A 3 22.12 12.44 18.30
N SER A 4 20.79 12.38 18.48
CA SER A 4 20.06 11.13 18.53
C SER A 4 19.98 10.56 17.11
N SER A 5 20.82 9.56 16.83
CA SER A 5 20.88 8.84 15.57
C SER A 5 19.68 7.88 15.46
N SER A 6 18.56 8.39 14.97
CA SER A 6 17.51 7.53 14.42
C SER A 6 17.99 7.04 13.05
N THR A 7 18.49 5.81 13.00
CA THR A 7 19.00 5.08 11.81
C THR A 7 17.97 4.90 10.69
N TYR A 8 16.74 5.39 10.86
CA TYR A 8 15.69 5.32 9.86
C TYR A 8 15.19 6.71 9.48
N PRO A 9 15.04 7.02 8.18
CA PRO A 9 14.41 8.26 7.74
C PRO A 9 12.99 8.29 8.32
N ARG A 10 12.69 9.35 9.07
CA ARG A 10 11.36 9.57 9.64
C ARG A 10 10.38 9.79 8.51
N LEU A 11 9.47 8.84 8.31
CA LEU A 11 8.40 8.94 7.33
C LEU A 11 7.59 10.21 7.59
N LEU A 12 7.45 11.05 6.55
CA LEU A 12 6.60 12.24 6.60
C LEU A 12 5.18 11.86 7.01
N SER A 13 4.63 12.59 7.97
CA SER A 13 3.22 12.47 8.34
C SER A 13 2.35 12.75 7.11
N GLN A 14 1.52 11.78 6.74
CA GLN A 14 0.75 11.82 5.49
C GLN A 14 -0.38 12.86 5.49
N HIS A 15 -0.78 13.34 6.68
CA HIS A 15 -1.72 14.44 6.85
C HIS A 15 -1.01 15.81 6.86
N SER A 16 0.31 15.84 6.73
CA SER A 16 1.02 17.10 6.56
C SER A 16 0.61 17.74 5.24
N ARG A 17 0.46 19.06 5.27
CA ARG A 17 0.22 19.87 4.07
C ARG A 17 1.24 19.57 2.97
N SER A 18 2.47 19.24 3.36
CA SER A 18 3.58 18.85 2.46
C SER A 18 3.29 17.52 1.73
N ALA A 19 2.79 16.49 2.43
CA ALA A 19 2.43 15.22 1.81
C ALA A 19 1.23 15.36 0.84
N GLN A 20 0.24 16.18 1.21
CA GLN A 20 -0.90 16.49 0.33
C GLN A 20 -0.48 17.33 -0.89
N LYS A 21 0.50 18.23 -0.74
CA LYS A 21 1.02 19.07 -1.83
C LYS A 21 1.77 18.24 -2.88
N LEU A 22 2.47 17.19 -2.44
CA LEU A 22 3.08 16.17 -3.32
C LEU A 22 2.03 15.43 -4.19
N MET A 23 0.81 15.23 -3.69
CA MET A 23 -0.28 14.62 -4.46
C MET A 23 -0.95 15.60 -5.44
N ARG A 24 -0.93 16.92 -5.14
CA ARG A 24 -1.67 17.95 -5.90
C ARG A 24 -0.88 18.58 -7.05
N HIS A 25 0.45 18.57 -7.02
CA HIS A 25 1.29 19.26 -8.01
C HIS A 25 2.24 18.35 -8.79
N GLY A 26 2.05 17.03 -8.76
CA GLY A 26 2.85 16.11 -9.58
C GLY A 26 2.49 16.27 -11.06
N SER A 27 3.20 17.16 -11.75
CA SER A 27 3.41 17.04 -13.19
C SER A 27 3.91 15.62 -13.48
N ASP A 28 3.47 14.98 -14.57
CA ASP A 28 3.90 13.63 -14.94
C ASP A 28 5.44 13.48 -14.99
N ALA A 29 6.17 14.59 -15.14
CA ALA A 29 7.63 14.66 -15.13
C ALA A 29 8.30 14.45 -13.75
N ASP A 30 7.60 14.69 -12.63
CA ASP A 30 8.16 14.53 -11.27
C ASP A 30 7.93 13.12 -10.69
N ARG A 31 7.13 12.28 -11.37
CA ARG A 31 6.87 10.90 -10.94
C ARG A 31 8.13 10.01 -10.96
N ASP A 32 9.15 10.39 -11.72
CA ASP A 32 10.39 9.63 -11.90
C ASP A 32 11.49 9.97 -10.87
N CYS A 33 11.34 11.02 -10.06
CA CYS A 33 12.37 11.39 -9.07
C CYS A 33 12.23 10.69 -7.71
N ALA A 34 11.07 10.10 -7.40
CA ALA A 34 10.88 9.37 -6.16
C ALA A 34 11.14 7.87 -6.37
N PRO A 35 11.95 7.21 -5.52
CA PRO A 35 12.09 5.76 -5.57
C PRO A 35 10.72 5.08 -5.54
N THR A 36 10.49 4.07 -6.40
CA THR A 36 9.22 3.35 -6.50
C THR A 36 8.69 2.88 -5.14
N ALA A 37 9.61 2.53 -4.23
CA ALA A 37 9.28 2.12 -2.88
C ALA A 37 8.63 3.24 -2.04
N ASP A 38 9.04 4.50 -2.22
CA ASP A 38 8.46 5.64 -1.49
C ASP A 38 7.09 6.02 -2.05
N TYR A 39 6.92 5.94 -3.36
CA TYR A 39 5.62 6.10 -4.00
C TYR A 39 4.61 5.02 -3.56
N ASN A 40 5.07 3.78 -3.40
CA ASN A 40 4.25 2.71 -2.83
C ASN A 40 3.89 2.99 -1.36
N ARG A 41 4.85 3.46 -0.55
CA ARG A 41 4.62 3.78 0.87
C ARG A 41 3.66 4.93 1.11
N SER A 42 3.62 5.90 0.17
CA SER A 42 2.71 7.05 0.26
C SER A 42 1.24 6.68 0.04
N GLN A 43 0.95 5.50 -0.52
CA GLN A 43 -0.43 5.07 -0.73
C GLN A 43 -1.13 4.78 0.61
N VAL A 44 -2.39 5.23 0.75
CA VAL A 44 -3.17 5.11 1.99
C VAL A 44 -3.47 3.66 2.37
N TRP A 45 -3.59 2.79 1.37
CA TRP A 45 -3.90 1.36 1.48
C TRP A 45 -2.66 0.46 1.63
N PHE A 46 -1.47 1.06 1.65
CA PHE A 46 -0.21 0.32 1.78
C PHE A 46 0.27 0.25 3.23
N TYR A 47 0.77 -0.90 3.66
CA TYR A 47 1.25 -1.14 5.02
C TYR A 47 2.61 -1.84 4.99
N GLN A 48 3.62 -1.22 5.60
CA GLN A 48 4.95 -1.81 5.71
C GLN A 48 5.09 -2.59 7.02
N GLY A 49 5.72 -3.77 6.97
CA GLY A 49 5.99 -4.61 8.14
C GLY A 49 4.74 -5.21 8.77
N MET A 50 3.67 -5.38 8.00
CA MET A 50 2.40 -5.92 8.47
C MET A 50 2.21 -7.36 7.99
N ASP A 51 1.69 -8.22 8.86
CA ASP A 51 1.33 -9.60 8.56
C ASP A 51 -0.11 -9.73 8.05
N SER A 52 -0.43 -10.87 7.43
CA SER A 52 -1.76 -11.16 6.90
C SER A 52 -2.85 -11.11 7.99
N LYS A 53 -2.56 -11.57 9.22
CA LYS A 53 -3.52 -11.57 10.33
C LYS A 53 -3.94 -10.16 10.72
N LYS A 54 -3.01 -9.20 10.75
CA LYS A 54 -3.35 -7.80 11.02
C LYS A 54 -4.06 -7.15 9.83
N ALA A 55 -3.73 -7.54 8.61
CA ALA A 55 -4.48 -7.12 7.42
C ALA A 55 -5.96 -7.55 7.50
N GLU A 56 -6.23 -8.81 7.88
CA GLU A 56 -7.59 -9.29 8.11
C GLU A 56 -8.33 -8.46 9.16
N ARG A 57 -7.70 -8.19 10.30
CA ARG A 57 -8.31 -7.38 11.36
C ARG A 57 -8.69 -6.00 10.84
N ILE A 58 -7.84 -5.36 10.05
CA ILE A 58 -8.12 -4.04 9.46
C ILE A 58 -9.31 -4.09 8.50
N LEU A 59 -9.35 -5.09 7.61
CA LEU A 59 -10.46 -5.26 6.67
C LEU A 59 -11.79 -5.55 7.39
N ARG A 60 -11.74 -6.36 8.45
CA ARG A 60 -12.91 -6.65 9.30
C ARG A 60 -13.37 -5.41 10.06
N SER A 61 -12.45 -4.66 10.67
CA SER A 61 -12.77 -3.41 11.38
C SER A 61 -13.31 -2.32 10.44
N ALA A 62 -12.95 -2.36 9.16
CA ALA A 62 -13.48 -1.47 8.12
C ALA A 62 -14.81 -1.93 7.52
N GLY A 63 -15.51 -2.89 8.15
CA GLY A 63 -16.85 -3.34 7.76
C GLY A 63 -16.90 -4.52 6.79
N CYS A 64 -15.74 -5.11 6.42
CA CYS A 64 -15.67 -6.27 5.53
C CYS A 64 -16.49 -6.11 4.24
N GLU A 65 -16.41 -4.95 3.60
CA GLU A 65 -17.18 -4.68 2.39
C GLU A 65 -16.53 -5.28 1.13
N GLU A 66 -17.37 -5.80 0.23
CA GLU A 66 -16.98 -6.43 -1.03
C GLU A 66 -16.02 -5.56 -1.87
N GLY A 67 -14.84 -6.09 -2.17
CA GLY A 67 -13.80 -5.38 -2.92
C GLY A 67 -12.97 -4.38 -2.11
N SER A 68 -13.14 -4.35 -0.78
CA SER A 68 -12.19 -3.66 0.11
C SER A 68 -10.85 -4.39 0.12
N PHE A 69 -9.75 -3.66 0.12
CA PHE A 69 -8.41 -4.26 0.07
C PHE A 69 -7.36 -3.46 0.83
N VAL A 70 -6.25 -4.13 1.14
CA VAL A 70 -5.01 -3.55 1.64
C VAL A 70 -3.83 -4.26 0.99
N VAL A 71 -2.72 -3.55 0.81
CA VAL A 71 -1.45 -4.16 0.36
C VAL A 71 -0.46 -4.09 1.51
N THR A 72 0.14 -5.23 1.81
CA THR A 72 1.14 -5.36 2.86
C THR A 72 2.49 -5.74 2.28
N GLN A 73 3.56 -5.24 2.90
CA GLN A 73 4.92 -5.68 2.62
C GLN A 73 5.54 -6.28 3.87
N GLN A 74 5.86 -7.58 3.84
CA GLN A 74 6.63 -8.26 4.87
C GLN A 74 7.98 -8.68 4.31
N SER A 75 9.06 -8.03 4.77
CA SER A 75 10.40 -8.23 4.23
C SER A 75 10.42 -8.01 2.70
N THR A 76 10.69 -9.05 1.91
CA THR A 76 10.72 -9.02 0.44
C THR A 76 9.40 -9.43 -0.22
N GLN A 77 8.36 -9.72 0.57
CA GLN A 77 7.08 -10.24 0.08
C GLN A 77 5.99 -9.19 0.14
N TYR A 78 5.27 -9.06 -0.97
CA TYR A 78 4.09 -8.23 -1.08
C TYR A 78 2.84 -9.10 -1.11
N VAL A 79 1.84 -8.75 -0.31
CA VAL A 79 0.57 -9.49 -0.22
C VAL A 79 -0.59 -8.52 -0.38
N LEU A 80 -1.44 -8.78 -1.37
CA LEU A 80 -2.74 -8.16 -1.54
C LEU A 80 -3.76 -8.93 -0.69
N SER A 81 -4.34 -8.28 0.30
CA SER A 81 -5.44 -8.84 1.08
C SER A 81 -6.73 -8.12 0.68
N PHE A 82 -7.78 -8.85 0.35
CA PHE A 82 -9.04 -8.26 -0.15
C PHE A 82 -10.25 -9.04 0.35
N VAL A 83 -11.40 -8.37 0.36
CA VAL A 83 -12.67 -8.96 0.76
C VAL A 83 -13.45 -9.42 -0.46
N HIS A 84 -13.90 -10.68 -0.42
CA HIS A 84 -14.82 -11.26 -1.38
C HIS A 84 -15.81 -12.18 -0.68
N ASN A 85 -17.10 -12.01 -0.95
CA ASN A 85 -18.21 -12.74 -0.33
C ASN A 85 -18.16 -12.70 1.21
N GLY A 86 -17.78 -11.55 1.77
CA GLY A 86 -17.65 -11.36 3.22
C GLY A 86 -16.44 -12.06 3.86
N LEU A 87 -15.58 -12.70 3.07
CA LEU A 87 -14.35 -13.37 3.53
C LEU A 87 -13.12 -12.59 3.09
N VAL A 88 -12.10 -12.56 3.94
CA VAL A 88 -10.79 -11.99 3.60
C VAL A 88 -9.95 -13.05 2.90
N ASN A 89 -9.44 -12.71 1.73
CA ASN A 89 -8.58 -13.54 0.89
C ASN A 89 -7.21 -12.88 0.74
N HIS A 90 -6.17 -13.68 0.55
CA HIS A 90 -4.79 -13.21 0.40
C HIS A 90 -4.18 -13.74 -0.89
N ILE A 91 -3.57 -12.84 -1.67
CA ILE A 91 -2.81 -13.20 -2.87
C ILE A 91 -1.44 -12.56 -2.80
N ARG A 92 -0.41 -13.33 -3.13
CA ARG A 92 0.96 -12.85 -3.20
C ARG A 92 1.16 -12.03 -4.48
N ILE A 93 1.70 -10.83 -4.33
CA ILE A 93 2.18 -10.03 -5.44
C ILE A 93 3.63 -10.45 -5.72
N GLY A 94 3.88 -10.95 -6.92
CA GLY A 94 5.22 -11.23 -7.41
C GLY A 94 6.00 -9.92 -7.54
N TYR A 95 7.21 -9.92 -7.00
CA TYR A 95 8.16 -8.81 -7.10
C TYR A 95 9.46 -9.33 -7.70
N SER A 96 9.94 -8.65 -8.74
CA SER A 96 11.21 -8.95 -9.40
C SER A 96 11.90 -7.64 -9.75
N VAL A 97 13.21 -7.59 -9.57
CA VAL A 97 14.06 -6.49 -10.03
C VAL A 97 14.80 -6.98 -11.26
N LYS A 98 14.67 -6.27 -12.39
CA LYS A 98 15.43 -6.56 -13.60
C LYS A 98 16.90 -6.18 -13.43
N GLU A 99 17.78 -6.69 -14.29
CA GLU A 99 19.20 -6.30 -14.35
C GLU A 99 19.38 -4.78 -14.54
N SER A 100 18.42 -4.11 -15.18
CA SER A 100 18.38 -2.64 -15.31
C SER A 100 18.07 -1.89 -14.00
N GLY A 101 17.82 -2.59 -12.88
CA GLY A 101 17.40 -2.01 -11.61
C GLY A 101 15.91 -1.69 -11.51
N GLU A 102 15.14 -1.93 -12.58
CA GLU A 102 13.69 -1.67 -12.60
C GLU A 102 12.91 -2.69 -11.79
N ALA A 103 12.15 -2.19 -10.81
CA ALA A 103 11.19 -2.97 -10.06
C ALA A 103 9.96 -3.32 -10.92
N LYS A 104 9.55 -4.60 -10.87
CA LYS A 104 8.33 -5.08 -11.50
C LYS A 104 7.43 -5.81 -10.52
N PHE A 105 6.15 -5.47 -10.55
CA PHE A 105 5.10 -6.06 -9.75
C PHE A 105 4.11 -6.82 -10.63
N ARG A 106 3.69 -8.01 -10.20
CA ARG A 106 2.74 -8.83 -10.95
C ARG A 106 1.84 -9.63 -10.03
N LEU A 107 0.56 -9.77 -10.40
CA LEU A 107 -0.32 -10.75 -9.78
C LEU A 107 -0.50 -12.00 -10.67
N ASP A 108 -0.17 -11.89 -11.96
CA ASP A 108 -0.34 -12.94 -12.96
C ASP A 108 0.92 -13.02 -13.85
N ILE A 109 1.00 -14.02 -14.73
CA ILE A 109 2.13 -14.25 -15.64
C ILE A 109 2.14 -13.19 -16.76
N ASP A 110 0.97 -12.81 -17.24
CA ASP A 110 0.81 -12.02 -18.47
C ASP A 110 1.14 -10.53 -18.32
N ARG A 111 1.09 -10.00 -17.10
CA ARG A 111 1.18 -8.56 -16.85
C ARG A 111 2.12 -8.21 -15.72
N SER A 112 2.98 -7.24 -16.01
CA SER A 112 3.89 -6.64 -15.04
C SER A 112 3.70 -5.13 -15.02
N PHE A 113 3.83 -4.54 -13.83
CA PHE A 113 3.62 -3.12 -13.57
C PHE A 113 4.88 -2.52 -12.95
N LYS A 114 5.13 -1.24 -13.22
CA LYS A 114 6.29 -0.50 -12.68
C LYS A 114 6.17 -0.22 -11.18
N ASN A 115 4.95 -0.04 -10.67
CA ASN A 115 4.69 0.25 -9.26
C ASN A 115 3.37 -0.42 -8.80
N LEU A 116 3.11 -0.44 -7.50
CA LEU A 116 1.89 -1.05 -6.96
C LEU A 116 0.64 -0.23 -7.28
N HIS A 117 0.76 1.08 -7.43
CA HIS A 117 -0.37 1.94 -7.75
C HIS A 117 -0.98 1.57 -9.11
N ASP A 118 -0.16 1.42 -10.14
CA ASP A 118 -0.59 1.06 -11.50
C ASP A 118 -1.20 -0.34 -11.53
N LEU A 119 -0.63 -1.27 -10.76
CA LEU A 119 -1.19 -2.61 -10.57
C LEU A 119 -2.60 -2.53 -9.99
N ILE A 120 -2.78 -1.79 -8.89
CA ILE A 120 -4.09 -1.65 -8.23
C ILE A 120 -5.06 -0.91 -9.14
N ALA A 121 -4.66 0.18 -9.78
CA ALA A 121 -5.48 0.96 -10.70
C ALA A 121 -5.99 0.11 -11.87
N TYR A 122 -5.16 -0.82 -12.36
CA TYR A 122 -5.55 -1.78 -13.40
C TYR A 122 -6.64 -2.73 -12.89
N TYR A 123 -6.43 -3.41 -11.75
CA TYR A 123 -7.40 -4.38 -11.20
C TYR A 123 -8.65 -3.75 -10.58
N THR A 124 -8.68 -2.42 -10.39
CA THR A 124 -9.91 -1.67 -10.13
C THR A 124 -10.80 -1.56 -11.37
N LYS A 125 -10.20 -1.48 -12.56
CA LYS A 125 -10.93 -1.29 -13.83
C LYS A 125 -11.21 -2.61 -14.55
N HIS A 126 -10.29 -3.56 -14.49
CA HIS A 126 -10.32 -4.80 -15.24
C HIS A 126 -10.59 -6.01 -14.35
N LYS A 127 -11.45 -6.93 -14.82
CA LYS A 127 -11.57 -8.27 -14.20
C LYS A 127 -10.41 -9.14 -14.68
N SER A 128 -9.98 -10.08 -13.85
CA SER A 128 -8.93 -11.04 -14.19
C SER A 128 -9.23 -12.38 -13.53
N PHE A 129 -8.74 -13.48 -14.10
CA PHE A 129 -9.00 -14.82 -13.58
C PHE A 129 -8.44 -15.03 -12.17
N ILE A 130 -7.34 -14.36 -11.84
CA ILE A 130 -6.71 -14.41 -10.51
C ILE A 130 -7.50 -13.68 -9.42
N LEU A 131 -8.42 -12.78 -9.77
CA LEU A 131 -9.19 -11.99 -8.82
C LEU A 131 -10.69 -12.20 -9.08
N PRO A 132 -11.44 -12.79 -8.13
CA PRO A 132 -12.86 -13.07 -8.34
C PRO A 132 -13.73 -11.81 -8.46
N MET A 133 -13.19 -10.64 -8.11
CA MET A 133 -13.84 -9.35 -8.16
C MET A 133 -12.91 -8.26 -8.71
N LYS A 134 -13.44 -7.04 -8.89
CA LYS A 134 -12.61 -5.84 -9.11
C LYS A 134 -12.35 -5.16 -7.77
N LEU A 135 -11.13 -4.69 -7.57
CA LEU A 135 -10.79 -3.90 -6.39
C LEU A 135 -11.63 -2.62 -6.39
N LYS A 136 -12.13 -2.21 -5.22
CA LYS A 136 -13.00 -1.02 -5.11
C LYS A 136 -12.42 0.01 -4.16
N ARG A 137 -12.13 -0.40 -2.93
CA ARG A 137 -11.78 0.52 -1.84
C ARG A 137 -10.51 0.09 -1.13
N GLY A 138 -9.50 0.95 -1.19
CA GLY A 138 -8.30 0.79 -0.39
C GLY A 138 -8.58 1.20 1.06
N VAL A 139 -8.43 0.29 2.02
CA VAL A 139 -8.67 0.60 3.44
C VAL A 139 -7.48 1.37 4.01
N GLU A 140 -7.76 2.60 4.42
CA GLU A 140 -6.77 3.53 4.94
C GLU A 140 -6.20 3.05 6.28
N ARG A 141 -4.94 3.42 6.55
CA ARG A 141 -4.31 3.25 7.86
C ARG A 141 -5.15 3.93 8.92
N PRO A 142 -5.56 3.22 9.99
CA PRO A 142 -6.19 3.86 11.13
C PRO A 142 -5.30 4.98 11.65
N LEU A 143 -5.85 6.18 11.77
CA LEU A 143 -5.17 7.29 12.43
C LEU A 143 -4.78 6.82 13.82
N ARG A 144 -3.49 6.90 14.16
CA ARG A 144 -3.08 6.81 15.56
C ARG A 144 -3.62 8.07 16.23
N VAL A 145 -4.84 8.00 16.74
CA VAL A 145 -5.30 8.94 17.73
C VAL A 145 -4.37 8.73 18.90
N LEU A 146 -3.43 9.65 19.11
CA LEU A 146 -2.67 9.68 20.34
C LEU A 146 -3.75 9.79 21.41
N HIS A 147 -3.96 8.74 22.20
CA HIS A 147 -4.67 8.92 23.46
C HIS A 147 -3.79 9.90 24.24
N GLU A 148 -4.12 11.18 24.18
CA GLU A 148 -3.76 12.11 25.22
C GLU A 148 -4.29 11.46 26.49
N ARG A 149 -3.37 10.84 27.24
CA ARG A 149 -3.66 10.32 28.56
C ARG A 149 -4.20 11.52 29.34
N THR A 150 -5.52 11.57 29.48
CA THR A 150 -6.16 12.42 30.47
C THR A 150 -5.64 11.93 31.81
N ARG A 151 -4.55 12.56 32.28
CA ARG A 151 -4.12 12.47 33.66
C ARG A 151 -5.19 13.22 34.45
N ALA A 152 -6.06 12.44 35.08
CA ALA A 152 -6.81 12.88 36.24
C ALA A 152 -5.85 13.17 37.39
#